data_AF-F0EF22-F1
#
_entry.id   AF-F0EF22-F1
#
_cell.length_a   1.000
_cell.length_b   1.000
_cell.length_c   1.000
_cell.angle_alpha   90.00
_cell.angle_beta   90.00
_cell.angle_gamma   90.00
#
_symmetry.space_group_name_H-M   'P 1'
#
loop_
_entity.id
_entity.type
_entity.pdbx_description
1 polymer ?
#
loop_
_entity_poly.entity_id
_entity_poly.type
_entity_poly.pdbx_seq_one_letter_code
_entity_poly.pdbx_strand_id
1 'polypeptide(L)'
;MDYLEIAGHFQTTSFDPQPFVQTAIDDRKVRDRLVENVVDGQNHINEYFNSYLIIKEVAVKNPELIYDEWERIWALHTHKNSYHRWIAHDLISQLLVIDHEDKFEGIKQEYVLLPKGEKISNFLKMTENIKEASRYKDLQQEIQRLLADQEWLSHFNEKQVKRIEKVLQTLLAE
;
A
#
# COMPACT_ATOMS: atom_id res chain seq x y z
N MET A 1 -26.13 -0.52 4.51
CA MET A 1 -26.07 0.05 3.16
C MET A 1 -25.58 -1.05 2.24
N ASP A 2 -26.08 -1.13 1.01
CA ASP A 2 -25.50 -2.02 0.01
C ASP A 2 -24.33 -1.34 -0.72
N TYR A 3 -23.66 -2.09 -1.60
CA TYR A 3 -22.53 -1.55 -2.37
C TYR A 3 -22.94 -0.41 -3.32
N LEU A 4 -24.13 -0.47 -3.92
CA LEU A 4 -24.57 0.53 -4.89
C LEU A 4 -24.83 1.88 -4.21
N GLU A 5 -25.38 1.85 -3.00
CA GLU A 5 -25.51 3.03 -2.15
C GLU A 5 -24.13 3.66 -1.85
N ILE A 6 -23.15 2.84 -1.45
CA ILE A 6 -21.78 3.31 -1.18
C ILE A 6 -21.12 3.88 -2.44
N ALA A 7 -21.22 3.17 -3.56
CA ALA A 7 -20.63 3.58 -4.84
C ALA A 7 -21.24 4.90 -5.36
N GLY A 8 -22.49 5.20 -5.00
CA GLY A 8 -23.12 6.50 -5.28
C GLY A 8 -22.37 7.71 -4.68
N HIS A 9 -21.51 7.49 -3.69
CA HIS A 9 -20.65 8.50 -3.07
C HIS A 9 -19.26 8.61 -3.74
N PHE A 10 -18.90 7.76 -4.72
CA PHE A 10 -17.60 7.78 -5.40
C PHE A 10 -17.51 8.82 -6.52
N GLN A 11 -18.06 10.01 -6.28
CA GLN A 11 -18.12 11.08 -7.29
C GLN A 11 -16.79 11.80 -7.46
N THR A 12 -15.97 11.84 -6.41
CA THR A 12 -14.64 12.46 -6.40
C THR A 12 -13.68 11.66 -5.52
N THR A 13 -12.38 11.94 -5.57
CA THR A 13 -11.39 11.40 -4.63
C THR A 13 -11.35 12.15 -3.29
N SER A 14 -12.14 13.21 -3.12
CA SER A 14 -12.37 13.86 -1.82
C SER A 14 -13.50 13.10 -1.12
N PHE A 15 -13.13 12.00 -0.48
CA PHE A 15 -14.05 11.01 0.06
C PHE A 15 -13.69 10.71 1.51
N ASP A 16 -14.70 10.70 2.39
CA ASP A 16 -14.55 10.24 3.77
C ASP A 16 -14.96 8.75 3.85
N PRO A 17 -14.03 7.82 4.12
CA PRO A 17 -14.35 6.41 4.21
C PRO A 17 -15.11 6.04 5.50
N GLN A 18 -15.00 6.85 6.56
CA GLN A 18 -15.42 6.45 7.92
C GLN A 18 -16.90 6.02 8.02
N PRO A 19 -17.87 6.68 7.36
CA PRO A 19 -19.27 6.25 7.42
C PRO A 19 -19.53 4.85 6.85
N PHE A 20 -18.62 4.31 6.03
CA PHE A 20 -18.82 3.07 5.29
C PHE A 20 -18.01 1.89 5.83
N VAL A 21 -17.02 2.13 6.69
CA VAL A 21 -16.10 1.10 7.21
C VAL A 21 -16.86 -0.02 7.93
N GLN A 22 -17.76 0.33 8.85
CA GLN A 22 -18.50 -0.69 9.61
C GLN A 22 -19.36 -1.58 8.70
N THR A 23 -19.95 -1.00 7.65
CA THR A 23 -20.70 -1.79 6.66
C THR A 23 -19.79 -2.78 5.92
N ALA A 24 -18.56 -2.38 5.56
CA ALA A 24 -17.60 -3.28 4.91
C ALA A 24 -17.05 -4.36 5.87
N ILE A 25 -17.00 -4.10 7.18
CA ILE A 25 -16.66 -5.12 8.18
C ILE A 25 -17.80 -6.16 8.25
N ASP A 26 -19.04 -5.69 8.40
CA ASP A 26 -20.20 -6.54 8.69
C ASP A 26 -20.72 -7.29 7.46
N ASP A 27 -20.62 -6.71 6.26
CA ASP A 27 -21.14 -7.29 5.02
C ASP A 27 -20.02 -7.74 4.08
N ARG A 28 -19.84 -9.06 4.01
CA ARG A 28 -18.87 -9.70 3.10
C ARG A 28 -19.10 -9.33 1.64
N LYS A 29 -20.34 -9.23 1.15
CA LYS A 29 -20.60 -8.94 -0.27
C LYS A 29 -20.16 -7.52 -0.63
N VAL A 30 -20.40 -6.57 0.27
CA VAL A 30 -19.90 -5.20 0.12
C VAL A 30 -18.38 -5.19 0.11
N ARG A 31 -17.75 -5.87 1.07
CA ARG A 31 -16.29 -5.96 1.15
C ARG A 31 -15.67 -6.58 -0.09
N ASP A 32 -16.18 -7.73 -0.54
CA ASP A 32 -15.67 -8.45 -1.70
C ASP A 32 -15.75 -7.55 -2.95
N ARG A 33 -16.83 -6.75 -3.10
CA ARG A 33 -16.95 -5.81 -4.21
C ARG A 33 -15.98 -4.63 -4.11
N LEU A 34 -15.76 -4.10 -2.91
CA LEU A 34 -14.77 -3.04 -2.68
C LEU A 34 -13.34 -3.53 -2.94
N VAL A 35 -13.00 -4.76 -2.52
CA VAL A 35 -11.74 -5.41 -2.85
C VAL A 35 -11.59 -5.56 -4.37
N GLU A 36 -12.62 -6.05 -5.05
CA GLU A 36 -12.61 -6.21 -6.51
C GLU A 36 -12.27 -4.89 -7.21
N ASN A 37 -12.88 -3.79 -6.78
CA ASN A 37 -12.59 -2.48 -7.35
C ASN A 37 -11.12 -2.08 -7.22
N VAL A 38 -10.47 -2.45 -6.11
CA VAL A 38 -9.05 -2.17 -5.84
C VAL A 38 -8.14 -3.03 -6.71
N VAL A 39 -8.39 -4.34 -6.76
CA VAL A 39 -7.46 -5.32 -7.34
C VAL A 39 -7.65 -5.57 -8.84
N ASP A 40 -8.81 -5.27 -9.41
CA ASP A 40 -9.05 -5.39 -10.85
C ASP A 40 -8.14 -4.45 -11.67
N GLY A 41 -7.80 -3.27 -11.11
CA GLY A 41 -6.84 -2.35 -11.71
C GLY A 41 -7.35 -1.61 -12.97
N GLN A 42 -8.59 -1.86 -13.40
CA GLN A 42 -9.18 -1.25 -14.61
C GLN A 42 -10.21 -0.15 -14.31
N ASN A 43 -10.68 -0.04 -13.06
CA ASN A 43 -11.73 0.89 -12.70
C ASN A 43 -11.29 2.37 -12.76
N HIS A 44 -12.28 3.24 -12.82
CA HIS A 44 -12.05 4.69 -12.75
C HIS A 44 -11.40 5.06 -11.41
N ILE A 45 -10.59 6.13 -11.39
CA ILE A 45 -9.84 6.55 -10.20
C ILE A 45 -10.68 6.70 -8.95
N ASN A 46 -11.86 7.32 -9.05
CA ASN A 46 -12.73 7.49 -7.90
C ASN A 46 -13.23 6.15 -7.34
N GLU A 47 -13.41 5.14 -8.19
CA GLU A 47 -13.96 3.85 -7.75
C GLU A 47 -12.90 3.02 -7.03
N TYR A 48 -11.74 2.77 -7.66
CA TYR A 48 -10.70 1.99 -6.98
C TYR A 48 -10.11 2.72 -5.78
N PHE A 49 -9.92 4.05 -5.87
CA PHE A 49 -9.25 4.80 -4.80
C PHE A 49 -10.14 4.92 -3.57
N ASN A 50 -11.43 5.25 -3.74
CA ASN A 50 -12.33 5.35 -2.59
C ASN A 50 -12.64 3.96 -2.00
N SER A 51 -12.68 2.92 -2.83
CA SER A 51 -12.75 1.54 -2.33
C SER A 51 -11.51 1.21 -1.49
N TYR A 52 -10.31 1.55 -1.97
CA TYR A 52 -9.07 1.39 -1.21
C TYR A 52 -9.13 2.13 0.13
N LEU A 53 -9.64 3.37 0.18
CA LEU A 53 -9.74 4.11 1.45
C LEU A 53 -10.58 3.38 2.49
N ILE A 54 -11.68 2.72 2.07
CA ILE A 54 -12.49 1.89 2.98
C ILE A 54 -11.73 0.61 3.34
N ILE A 55 -11.18 -0.10 2.36
CA ILE A 55 -10.47 -1.37 2.58
C ILE A 55 -9.24 -1.20 3.47
N LYS A 56 -8.52 -0.09 3.37
CA LYS A 56 -7.42 0.25 4.27
C LYS A 56 -7.88 0.30 5.73
N GLU A 57 -8.99 0.97 6.01
CA GLU A 57 -9.53 1.05 7.37
C GLU A 57 -10.00 -0.32 7.88
N VAL A 58 -10.56 -1.15 7.00
CA VAL A 58 -10.89 -2.55 7.33
C VAL A 58 -9.62 -3.34 7.63
N ALA A 59 -8.57 -3.23 6.81
CA ALA A 59 -7.30 -3.92 7.00
C ALA A 59 -6.60 -3.51 8.32
N VAL A 60 -6.73 -2.26 8.74
CA VAL A 60 -6.19 -1.78 10.02
C VAL A 60 -6.97 -2.35 11.22
N LYS A 61 -8.31 -2.40 11.14
CA LYS A 61 -9.18 -2.79 12.27
C LYS A 61 -9.37 -4.31 12.39
N ASN A 62 -9.48 -4.98 11.24
CA ASN A 62 -9.84 -6.38 11.08
C ASN A 62 -9.05 -7.00 9.91
N PRO A 63 -7.71 -7.08 10.01
CA PRO A 63 -6.84 -7.54 8.92
C PRO A 63 -7.20 -8.95 8.42
N GLU A 64 -7.76 -9.80 9.28
CA GLU A 64 -8.21 -11.16 8.95
C GLU A 64 -9.27 -11.18 7.84
N LEU A 65 -10.03 -10.09 7.68
CA LEU A 65 -11.05 -9.98 6.64
C LEU A 65 -10.47 -9.71 5.24
N ILE A 66 -9.19 -9.34 5.17
CA ILE A 66 -8.49 -8.93 3.94
C ILE A 66 -7.30 -9.84 3.63
N TYR A 67 -6.76 -10.58 4.60
CA TYR A 67 -5.53 -11.37 4.43
C TYR A 67 -5.56 -12.40 3.29
N ASP A 68 -6.73 -13.00 3.01
CA ASP A 68 -6.89 -13.95 1.90
C ASP A 68 -6.67 -13.31 0.52
N GLU A 69 -6.74 -11.98 0.44
CA GLU A 69 -6.56 -11.20 -0.80
C GLU A 69 -5.09 -10.81 -1.04
N TRP A 70 -4.16 -11.24 -0.18
CA TRP A 70 -2.73 -10.88 -0.22
C TRP A 70 -2.13 -10.94 -1.63
N GLU A 71 -2.29 -12.07 -2.33
CA GLU A 71 -1.70 -12.27 -3.66
C GLU A 71 -2.30 -11.33 -4.71
N ARG A 72 -3.60 -11.09 -4.64
CA ARG A 72 -4.31 -10.19 -5.57
C ARG A 72 -3.94 -8.73 -5.32
N ILE A 73 -3.78 -8.35 -4.05
CA ILE A 73 -3.28 -7.05 -3.64
C ILE A 73 -1.85 -6.88 -4.13
N TRP A 74 -0.97 -7.84 -3.87
CA TRP A 74 0.43 -7.74 -4.24
C TRP A 74 0.60 -7.67 -5.76
N ALA A 75 -0.20 -8.37 -6.56
CA ALA A 75 -0.14 -8.31 -8.03
C ALA A 75 -0.17 -6.88 -8.61
N LEU A 76 -0.77 -5.92 -7.90
CA LEU A 76 -0.80 -4.51 -8.29
C LEU A 76 0.59 -3.82 -8.26
N HIS A 77 1.62 -4.39 -7.63
CA HIS A 77 2.98 -3.80 -7.56
C HIS A 77 3.64 -3.62 -8.94
N THR A 78 3.25 -4.40 -9.95
CA THR A 78 3.73 -4.26 -11.33
C THR A 78 2.85 -3.35 -12.20
N HIS A 79 1.74 -2.85 -11.66
CA HIS A 79 0.76 -2.13 -12.47
C HIS A 79 1.35 -0.83 -13.05
N LYS A 80 0.98 -0.48 -14.28
CA LYS A 80 1.50 0.72 -14.98
C LYS A 80 1.24 2.04 -14.25
N ASN A 81 0.12 2.12 -13.54
CA ASN A 81 -0.27 3.30 -12.77
C ASN A 81 0.29 3.23 -11.34
N SER A 82 1.08 4.25 -10.98
CA SER A 82 1.78 4.38 -9.70
C SER A 82 0.87 4.41 -8.47
N TYR A 83 -0.42 4.76 -8.62
CA TYR A 83 -1.37 4.68 -7.51
C TYR A 83 -1.63 3.24 -7.08
N HIS A 84 -1.78 2.30 -8.03
CA HIS A 84 -2.00 0.89 -7.70
C HIS A 84 -0.77 0.26 -7.04
N ARG A 85 0.43 0.59 -7.52
CA ARG A 85 1.69 0.12 -6.90
C ARG A 85 1.82 0.61 -5.46
N TRP A 86 1.46 1.87 -5.22
CA TRP A 86 1.41 2.41 -3.86
C TRP A 86 0.34 1.74 -2.99
N ILE A 87 -0.86 1.49 -3.53
CA ILE A 87 -1.93 0.79 -2.80
C ILE A 87 -1.50 -0.63 -2.40
N ALA A 88 -0.86 -1.40 -3.31
CA ALA A 88 -0.28 -2.70 -2.97
C ALA A 88 0.66 -2.59 -1.77
N HIS A 89 1.65 -1.71 -1.88
CA HIS A 89 2.66 -1.54 -0.85
C HIS A 89 2.03 -1.13 0.50
N ASP A 90 1.03 -0.25 0.48
CA ASP A 90 0.32 0.20 1.69
C ASP A 90 -0.50 -0.90 2.34
N LEU A 91 -1.33 -1.62 1.56
CA LEU A 91 -2.18 -2.68 2.10
C LEU A 91 -1.36 -3.87 2.61
N ILE A 92 -0.31 -4.29 1.89
CA ILE A 92 0.61 -5.32 2.38
C ILE A 92 1.21 -4.94 3.74
N SER A 93 1.58 -3.67 3.93
CA SER A 93 2.09 -3.20 5.23
C SER A 93 1.10 -3.46 6.37
N GLN A 94 -0.19 -3.19 6.13
CA GLN A 94 -1.23 -3.34 7.16
C GLN A 94 -1.48 -4.80 7.51
N LEU A 95 -1.26 -5.72 6.56
CA LEU A 95 -1.50 -7.15 6.75
C LEU A 95 -0.37 -7.87 7.50
N LEU A 96 0.81 -7.25 7.62
CA LEU A 96 1.98 -7.87 8.28
C LEU A 96 1.75 -8.26 9.74
N VAL A 97 0.86 -7.56 10.44
CA VAL A 97 0.49 -7.84 11.83
C VAL A 97 -0.08 -9.25 12.03
N ILE A 98 -0.63 -9.86 10.96
CA ILE A 98 -1.17 -11.22 10.98
C ILE A 98 -0.57 -12.12 9.88
N ASP A 99 0.66 -11.85 9.42
CA ASP A 99 1.33 -12.65 8.38
C ASP A 99 1.82 -14.02 8.89
N HIS A 100 0.85 -14.87 9.24
CA HIS A 100 1.06 -16.19 9.84
C HIS A 100 1.54 -17.24 8.84
N GLU A 101 1.30 -17.04 7.54
CA GLU A 101 1.81 -17.90 6.47
C GLU A 101 3.19 -17.47 5.95
N ASP A 102 3.77 -16.40 6.51
CA ASP A 102 5.05 -15.82 6.09
C ASP A 102 5.10 -15.43 4.59
N LYS A 103 3.97 -14.98 4.04
CA LYS A 103 3.85 -14.59 2.61
C LYS A 103 4.79 -13.46 2.26
N PHE A 104 5.09 -12.60 3.23
CA PHE A 104 5.96 -11.45 3.00
C PHE A 104 7.39 -11.84 2.65
N GLU A 105 7.93 -12.94 3.19
CA GLU A 105 9.32 -13.34 2.92
C GLU A 105 9.55 -13.56 1.42
N GLY A 106 8.56 -14.08 0.70
CA GLY A 106 8.63 -14.28 -0.76
C GLY A 106 8.70 -13.00 -1.58
N ILE A 107 8.27 -11.86 -1.02
CA ILE A 107 8.18 -10.56 -1.73
C ILE A 107 9.08 -9.49 -1.13
N LYS A 108 9.73 -9.76 0.01
CA LYS A 108 10.44 -8.81 0.86
C LYS A 108 11.42 -7.91 0.12
N GLN A 109 12.24 -8.50 -0.74
CA GLN A 109 13.20 -7.75 -1.54
C GLN A 109 12.51 -6.80 -2.53
N GLU A 110 11.51 -7.30 -3.25
CA GLU A 110 10.79 -6.49 -4.24
C GLU A 110 10.03 -5.36 -3.55
N TYR A 111 9.39 -5.64 -2.42
CA TYR A 111 8.71 -4.67 -1.58
C TYR A 111 9.62 -3.51 -1.17
N VAL A 112 10.79 -3.80 -0.60
CA VAL A 112 11.73 -2.75 -0.13
C VAL A 112 12.36 -1.97 -1.29
N LEU A 113 12.52 -2.58 -2.47
CA LEU A 113 13.13 -1.94 -3.63
C LEU A 113 12.13 -1.19 -4.52
N LEU A 114 10.82 -1.49 -4.42
CA LEU A 114 9.76 -0.84 -5.21
C LEU A 114 9.83 0.70 -5.20
N PRO A 115 10.13 1.39 -4.08
CA PRO A 115 10.20 2.85 -4.05
C PRO A 115 11.21 3.45 -5.02
N LYS A 116 12.29 2.75 -5.38
CA LYS A 116 13.35 3.28 -6.27
C LYS A 116 12.82 3.77 -7.61
N GLY A 117 11.76 3.12 -8.13
CA GLY A 117 11.13 3.46 -9.42
C GLY A 117 10.04 4.53 -9.33
N GLU A 118 9.78 5.09 -8.15
CA GLU A 118 8.63 5.94 -7.89
C GLU A 118 8.93 7.44 -7.91
N LYS A 119 7.89 8.24 -8.13
CA LYS A 119 7.96 9.70 -7.88
C LYS A 119 8.20 9.94 -6.40
N ILE A 120 8.83 11.08 -6.06
CA ILE A 120 9.20 11.41 -4.67
C ILE A 120 8.02 11.30 -3.68
N SER A 121 6.80 11.68 -4.07
CA SER A 121 5.63 11.58 -3.19
C SER A 121 5.30 10.15 -2.79
N ASN A 122 5.45 9.21 -3.72
CA ASN A 122 5.23 7.79 -3.50
C ASN A 122 6.41 7.16 -2.76
N PHE A 123 7.64 7.52 -3.15
CA PHE A 123 8.86 7.08 -2.45
C PHE A 123 8.75 7.34 -0.94
N LEU A 124 8.39 8.57 -0.55
CA LEU A 124 8.31 8.94 0.86
C LEU A 124 7.25 8.13 1.61
N LYS A 125 6.06 7.96 1.03
CA LYS A 125 4.99 7.15 1.63
C LYS A 125 5.40 5.69 1.78
N MET A 126 5.98 5.11 0.73
CA MET A 126 6.42 3.71 0.77
C MET A 126 7.59 3.52 1.74
N THR A 127 8.42 4.53 1.96
CA THR A 127 9.50 4.44 2.96
C THR A 127 8.94 4.39 4.38
N GLU A 128 7.88 5.15 4.69
CA GLU A 128 7.18 5.01 5.98
C GLU A 128 6.56 3.62 6.13
N ASN A 129 6.05 3.05 5.05
CA ASN A 129 5.53 1.69 5.02
C ASN A 129 6.63 0.63 5.22
N ILE A 130 7.84 0.84 4.71
CA ILE A 130 9.01 -0.01 4.99
C ILE A 130 9.37 0.06 6.48
N LYS A 131 9.35 1.26 7.06
CA LYS A 131 9.58 1.44 8.50
C LYS A 131 8.52 0.77 9.36
N GLU A 132 7.26 0.79 8.95
CA GLU A 132 6.23 0.04 9.66
C GLU A 132 6.47 -1.47 9.52
N ALA A 133 6.80 -1.94 8.32
CA ALA A 133 7.10 -3.34 8.04
C ALA A 133 8.29 -3.87 8.84
N SER A 134 9.32 -3.06 9.11
CA SER A 134 10.49 -3.46 9.90
C SER A 134 10.17 -3.77 11.37
N ARG A 135 8.99 -3.37 11.86
CA ARG A 135 8.51 -3.77 13.20
C ARG A 135 8.06 -5.23 13.27
N TYR A 136 7.71 -5.81 12.13
CA TYR A 136 7.16 -7.17 12.03
C TYR A 136 8.14 -8.15 11.38
N LYS A 137 9.04 -7.66 10.52
CA LYS A 137 9.94 -8.47 9.70
C LYS A 137 11.36 -7.89 9.70
N ASP A 138 12.38 -8.74 9.67
CA ASP A 138 13.76 -8.28 9.48
C ASP A 138 13.98 -7.85 8.03
N LEU A 139 14.24 -6.55 7.84
CA LEU A 139 14.46 -5.89 6.56
C LEU A 139 15.88 -5.36 6.38
N GLN A 140 16.79 -5.60 7.33
CA GLN A 140 18.11 -4.94 7.37
C GLN A 140 18.90 -5.13 6.07
N GLN A 141 18.92 -6.36 5.55
CA GLN A 141 19.65 -6.67 4.32
C GLN A 141 19.06 -5.94 3.09
N GLU A 142 17.74 -5.93 2.95
CA GLU A 142 17.05 -5.27 1.85
C GLU A 142 17.18 -3.75 1.94
N ILE A 143 17.12 -3.18 3.14
CA ILE A 143 17.36 -1.75 3.39
C ILE A 143 18.80 -1.40 3.00
N GLN A 144 19.80 -2.20 3.36
CA GLN A 144 21.17 -1.98 2.90
C GLN A 144 21.29 -2.00 1.37
N ARG A 145 20.58 -2.90 0.68
CA ARG A 145 20.54 -2.92 -0.80
C ARG A 145 19.84 -1.69 -1.39
N LEU A 146 18.78 -1.19 -0.74
CA LEU A 146 18.12 0.06 -1.12
C LEU A 146 19.10 1.24 -1.09
N LEU A 147 20.00 1.26 -0.09
CA LEU A 147 20.98 2.32 0.14
C LEU A 147 22.26 2.21 -0.69
N ALA A 148 22.68 0.98 -1.05
CA ALA A 148 23.96 0.72 -1.70
C ALA A 148 24.02 1.21 -3.16
N ASP A 149 22.90 1.12 -3.87
CA ASP A 149 22.78 1.59 -5.25
C ASP A 149 21.94 2.86 -5.25
N GLN A 150 22.60 3.99 -5.52
CA GLN A 150 22.03 5.34 -5.58
C GLN A 150 21.96 5.90 -7.00
N GLU A 151 22.21 5.11 -8.04
CA GLU A 151 22.14 5.59 -9.42
C GLU A 151 20.76 6.17 -9.75
N TRP A 152 19.71 5.58 -9.18
CA TRP A 152 18.32 6.04 -9.28
C TRP A 152 18.08 7.44 -8.70
N LEU A 153 18.94 7.96 -7.82
CA LEU A 153 18.85 9.33 -7.31
C LEU A 153 19.11 10.38 -8.41
N SER A 154 19.79 10.00 -9.49
CA SER A 154 20.05 10.88 -10.64
C SER A 154 18.77 11.35 -11.34
N HIS A 155 17.64 10.66 -11.12
CA HIS A 155 16.33 11.06 -11.64
C HIS A 155 15.68 12.23 -10.87
N PHE A 156 16.27 12.67 -9.76
CA PHE A 156 15.72 13.68 -8.87
C PHE A 156 16.59 14.94 -8.86
N ASN A 157 15.95 16.09 -8.59
CA ASN A 157 16.70 17.32 -8.35
C ASN A 157 17.34 17.33 -6.94
N GLU A 158 18.31 18.21 -6.72
CA GLU A 158 19.08 18.30 -5.47
C GLU A 158 18.18 18.42 -4.21
N LYS A 159 17.09 19.18 -4.28
CA LYS A 159 16.15 19.34 -3.16
C LYS A 159 15.42 18.03 -2.85
N GLN A 160 15.05 17.29 -3.89
CA GLN A 160 14.42 15.98 -3.76
C GLN A 160 15.39 14.95 -3.21
N VAL A 161 16.63 14.91 -3.70
CA VAL A 161 17.70 14.03 -3.20
C VAL A 161 17.94 14.26 -1.70
N LYS A 162 18.14 15.50 -1.26
CA LYS A 162 18.31 15.83 0.17
C LYS A 162 17.15 15.33 1.03
N ARG A 163 15.92 15.40 0.51
CA ARG A 163 14.73 14.90 1.22
C ARG A 163 14.71 13.37 1.28
N ILE A 164 15.07 12.70 0.19
CA ILE A 164 15.19 11.25 0.12
C ILE A 164 16.26 10.75 1.09
N GLU A 165 17.47 11.31 1.05
CA GLU A 165 18.58 10.96 1.94
C GLU A 165 18.18 11.11 3.42
N LYS A 166 17.51 12.21 3.77
CA LYS A 166 17.02 12.43 5.14
C LYS A 166 16.08 11.33 5.60
N VAL A 167 15.19 10.85 4.73
CA VAL A 167 14.24 9.78 5.08
C VAL A 167 14.94 8.42 5.08
N LEU A 168 15.85 8.16 4.15
CA LEU A 168 16.64 6.93 4.15
C LEU A 168 17.48 6.76 5.42
N GLN A 169 18.00 7.85 5.99
CA GLN A 169 18.69 7.83 7.29
C GLN A 169 17.79 7.38 8.45
N THR A 170 16.46 7.58 8.37
CA THR A 170 15.55 7.14 9.43
C THR A 170 15.31 5.63 9.43
N LEU A 171 15.53 4.95 8.30
CA LEU A 171 15.47 3.48 8.20
C LEU A 171 16.65 2.78 8.88
N LEU A 172 17.77 3.49 9.07
CA LEU A 172 18.99 2.97 9.72
C LEU A 172 19.06 3.28 11.22
N ALA A 173 18.12 4.06 11.74
CA ALA A 173 18.23 4.67 13.07
C ALA A 173 17.54 3.87 14.21
N GLU A 174 17.37 2.56 14.04
CA GLU A 174 16.84 1.63 15.06
C GLU A 174 17.86 0.55 15.39
#